data_AF-A0A1C2G502-F1
#
_entry.id   AF-A0A1C2G502-F1
#
_cell.length_a   1.000
_cell.length_b   1.000
_cell.length_c   1.000
_cell.angle_alpha   90.00
_cell.angle_beta   90.00
_cell.angle_gamma   90.00
#
_symmetry.space_group_name_H-M   'P 1'
#
loop_
_entity.id
_entity.type
_entity.pdbx_description
1 polymer ?
#
loop_
_entity_poly.entity_id
_entity_poly.type
_entity_poly.pdbx_seq_one_letter_code
_entity_poly.pdbx_strand_id
1 'polypeptide(L)'
;MLAAVLAPVLAHADRSLRFRLEVALLAHETHQAVRGRASARLLARIHSDLGVLGFEARSYCARAGCDVGPIKARIGVARKALRRKAMPAVWSEMRALRRRFPVDLRGILPLHPQGYRWREGRFLYTHLCATCHAAAGPGSPIPNLFTLAHREKPADLIVEILAGVRGTRAVGYANPLSGRQVASLADYLTAPTAMPAASRGPEGAAAGH
;
A
#
# COMPACT_ATOMS: atom_id res chain seq x y z
N MET A 1 -3.27 15.16 29.52
CA MET A 1 -1.94 15.57 29.01
C MET A 1 -1.17 14.48 28.27
N LEU A 2 -1.50 13.17 28.35
CA LEU A 2 -0.82 12.13 27.57
C LEU A 2 -0.97 12.23 26.04
N ALA A 3 -2.09 12.76 25.53
CA ALA A 3 -2.36 12.84 24.10
C ALA A 3 -1.38 13.76 23.31
N ALA A 4 -0.84 14.81 23.96
CA ALA A 4 0.02 15.79 23.31
C ALA A 4 1.45 15.27 23.05
N VAL A 5 1.92 14.30 23.84
CA VAL A 5 3.28 13.72 23.71
C VAL A 5 3.29 12.56 22.72
N LEU A 6 2.17 11.82 22.59
CA LEU A 6 2.05 10.68 21.68
C LEU A 6 1.88 11.08 20.20
N ALA A 7 1.20 12.19 19.91
CA ALA A 7 0.98 12.68 18.56
C ALA A 7 2.29 12.92 17.74
N PRO A 8 3.32 13.61 18.26
CA PRO A 8 4.56 13.79 17.53
C PRO A 8 5.36 12.49 17.34
N VAL A 9 5.29 11.54 18.29
CA VAL A 9 5.98 10.23 18.18
C VAL A 9 5.32 9.34 17.12
N LEU A 10 4.00 9.30 17.06
CA LEU A 10 3.24 8.56 16.04
C LEU A 10 3.45 9.18 14.64
N ALA A 11 3.41 10.52 14.53
CA ALA A 11 3.73 11.23 13.30
C ALA A 11 5.21 11.05 12.87
N HIS A 12 6.12 10.81 13.82
CA HIS A 12 7.55 10.59 13.56
C HIS A 12 7.83 9.20 12.99
N ALA A 13 7.26 8.14 13.59
CA ALA A 13 7.37 6.77 13.09
C ALA A 13 6.75 6.63 11.68
N ASP A 14 5.63 7.30 11.45
CA ASP A 14 4.89 7.28 10.18
C ASP A 14 5.69 7.88 9.02
N ARG A 15 6.40 9.00 9.23
CA ARG A 15 7.21 9.60 8.14
C ARG A 15 8.45 8.79 7.75
N SER A 16 9.00 8.00 8.67
CA SER A 16 10.12 7.10 8.35
C SER A 16 9.65 5.83 7.63
N LEU A 17 8.41 5.39 7.90
CA LEU A 17 7.74 4.35 7.14
C LEU A 17 7.34 4.87 5.75
N ARG A 18 6.87 6.12 5.66
CA ARG A 18 6.42 6.77 4.43
C ARG A 18 7.44 6.69 3.30
N PHE A 19 8.68 7.12 3.53
CA PHE A 19 9.73 7.04 2.52
C PHE A 19 9.95 5.61 2.01
N ARG A 20 9.95 4.63 2.92
CA ARG A 20 10.12 3.20 2.58
C ARG A 20 8.95 2.67 1.75
N LEU A 21 7.71 3.05 2.10
CA LEU A 21 6.51 2.71 1.34
C LEU A 21 6.55 3.30 -0.08
N GLU A 22 6.90 4.59 -0.21
CA GLU A 22 7.00 5.27 -1.51
C GLU A 22 8.06 4.63 -2.41
N VAL A 23 9.22 4.29 -1.85
CA VAL A 23 10.26 3.55 -2.59
C VAL A 23 9.76 2.17 -3.02
N ALA A 24 9.07 1.44 -2.14
CA ALA A 24 8.54 0.12 -2.45
C ALA A 24 7.47 0.17 -3.55
N LEU A 25 6.55 1.14 -3.48
CA LEU A 25 5.51 1.38 -4.46
C LEU A 25 6.10 1.78 -5.82
N LEU A 26 7.02 2.73 -5.86
CA LEU A 26 7.71 3.12 -7.09
C LEU A 26 8.49 1.96 -7.72
N ALA A 27 9.15 1.12 -6.92
CA ALA A 27 9.84 -0.07 -7.43
C ALA A 27 8.87 -1.09 -8.05
N HIS A 28 7.67 -1.21 -7.48
CA HIS A 28 6.60 -2.05 -8.00
C HIS A 28 6.00 -1.48 -9.30
N GLU A 29 5.57 -0.23 -9.30
CA GLU A 29 4.97 0.44 -10.46
C GLU A 29 5.93 0.50 -11.66
N THR A 30 7.21 0.77 -11.40
CA THR A 30 8.23 0.75 -12.45
C THR A 30 8.51 -0.65 -12.99
N HIS A 31 8.37 -1.70 -12.17
CA HIS A 31 8.45 -3.09 -12.64
C HIS A 31 7.23 -3.45 -13.50
N GLN A 32 6.01 -3.06 -13.11
CA GLN A 32 4.81 -3.23 -13.93
C GLN A 32 4.96 -2.53 -15.29
N ALA A 33 5.47 -1.31 -15.29
CA ALA A 33 5.74 -0.54 -16.51
C ALA A 33 6.81 -1.16 -17.43
N VAL A 34 7.74 -1.97 -16.88
CA VAL A 34 8.72 -2.74 -17.67
C VAL A 34 8.11 -4.01 -18.26
N ARG A 35 7.21 -4.69 -17.54
CA ARG A 35 6.63 -5.98 -17.95
C ARG A 35 5.51 -5.87 -18.99
N GLY A 36 4.89 -4.70 -19.13
CA GLY A 36 3.76 -4.49 -20.02
C GLY A 36 3.73 -3.09 -20.62
N ARG A 37 2.65 -2.76 -21.34
CA ARG A 37 2.44 -1.38 -21.80
C ARG A 37 2.06 -0.51 -20.61
N ALA A 38 2.98 0.34 -20.19
CA ALA A 38 2.71 1.36 -19.18
C ALA A 38 1.63 2.33 -19.68
N SER A 39 0.51 2.43 -18.97
CA SER A 39 -0.52 3.41 -19.29
C SER A 39 0.00 4.83 -19.06
N ALA A 40 -0.57 5.82 -19.78
CA ALA A 40 -0.23 7.23 -19.56
C ALA A 40 -0.46 7.66 -18.09
N ARG A 41 -1.51 7.11 -17.45
CA ARG A 41 -1.80 7.33 -16.03
C ARG A 41 -0.70 6.79 -15.12
N LEU A 42 -0.23 5.56 -15.36
CA LEU A 42 0.86 4.97 -14.58
C LEU A 42 2.15 5.78 -14.73
N LEU A 43 2.49 6.19 -15.95
CA LEU A 43 3.67 7.01 -16.21
C LEU A 43 3.58 8.40 -15.53
N ALA A 44 2.41 9.03 -15.55
CA ALA A 44 2.19 10.30 -14.87
C ALA A 44 2.36 10.18 -13.35
N ARG A 45 1.88 9.07 -12.77
CA ARG A 45 2.06 8.77 -11.35
C ARG A 45 3.54 8.56 -11.00
N ILE A 46 4.24 7.68 -11.72
CA ILE A 46 5.69 7.45 -11.54
C ILE A 46 6.47 8.78 -11.63
N HIS A 47 6.11 9.64 -12.58
CA HIS A 47 6.72 10.95 -12.73
C HIS A 47 6.48 11.86 -11.51
N SER A 48 5.24 11.93 -11.03
CA SER A 48 4.86 12.69 -9.84
C SER A 48 5.60 12.20 -8.59
N ASP A 49 5.60 10.89 -8.37
CA ASP A 49 6.15 10.27 -7.16
C ASP A 49 7.68 10.40 -7.11
N LEU A 50 8.38 10.23 -8.24
CA LEU A 50 9.81 10.57 -8.35
C LEU A 50 10.09 12.07 -8.13
N GLY A 51 9.11 12.93 -8.43
CA GLY A 51 9.15 14.36 -8.18
C GLY A 51 9.29 14.69 -6.70
N VAL A 52 8.48 14.02 -5.87
CA VAL A 52 8.40 14.25 -4.41
C VAL A 52 9.36 13.37 -3.61
N LEU A 53 9.82 12.23 -4.14
CA LEU A 53 10.66 11.27 -3.41
C LEU A 53 11.95 11.88 -2.84
N GLY A 54 12.52 12.89 -3.51
CA GLY A 54 13.70 13.59 -3.00
C GLY A 54 13.45 14.41 -1.73
N PHE A 55 12.22 14.90 -1.52
CA PHE A 55 11.80 15.55 -0.28
C PHE A 55 11.59 14.53 0.83
N GLU A 56 10.96 13.39 0.52
CA GLU A 56 10.79 12.28 1.46
C GLU A 56 12.14 11.71 1.92
N ALA A 57 13.11 11.57 1.01
CA ALA A 57 14.47 11.14 1.33
C ALA A 57 15.18 12.08 2.31
N ARG A 58 15.07 13.41 2.10
CA ARG A 58 15.63 14.41 3.02
C ARG A 58 14.98 14.31 4.39
N SER A 59 13.66 14.24 4.40
CA SER A 59 12.86 14.11 5.62
C SER A 59 13.22 12.85 6.40
N TYR A 60 13.43 11.72 5.72
CA TYR A 60 13.90 10.48 6.31
C TYR A 60 15.31 10.62 6.90
N CYS A 61 16.29 11.09 6.12
CA CYS A 61 17.68 11.16 6.57
C CYS A 61 17.94 12.17 7.68
N ALA A 62 17.20 13.29 7.71
CA ALA A 62 17.25 14.24 8.82
C ALA A 62 16.91 13.59 10.17
N ARG A 63 16.12 12.50 10.18
CA ARG A 63 15.77 11.74 11.39
C ARG A 63 16.66 10.54 11.64
N ALA A 64 16.97 9.81 10.57
CA ALA A 64 17.79 8.60 10.65
C ALA A 64 19.29 8.90 10.83
N GLY A 65 19.72 10.17 10.77
CA GLY A 65 21.13 10.56 10.83
C GLY A 65 21.93 10.05 9.64
N CYS A 66 21.32 9.93 8.46
CA CYS A 66 21.99 9.45 7.25
C CYS A 66 22.35 10.56 6.27
N ASP A 67 23.32 10.27 5.40
CA ASP A 67 23.60 11.09 4.23
C ASP A 67 22.53 10.87 3.14
N VAL A 68 21.85 11.95 2.78
CA VAL A 68 20.82 11.96 1.73
C VAL A 68 21.41 12.01 0.31
N GLY A 69 22.68 12.39 0.16
CA GLY A 69 23.38 12.57 -1.11
C GLY A 69 23.26 11.36 -2.04
N PRO A 70 23.67 10.15 -1.61
CA PRO A 70 23.58 8.93 -2.40
C PRO A 70 22.14 8.58 -2.83
N ILE A 71 21.15 8.86 -1.96
CA ILE A 71 19.73 8.62 -2.26
C ILE A 71 19.27 9.58 -3.37
N LYS A 72 19.56 10.88 -3.22
CA LYS A 72 19.21 11.90 -4.22
C LYS A 72 19.88 11.65 -5.56
N ALA A 73 21.13 11.18 -5.57
CA ALA A 73 21.84 10.84 -6.80
C ALA A 73 21.10 9.76 -7.61
N ARG A 74 20.68 8.66 -6.95
CA ARG A 74 19.87 7.60 -7.59
C ARG A 74 18.52 8.09 -8.09
N ILE A 75 17.82 8.91 -7.30
CA ILE A 75 16.57 9.55 -7.73
C ILE A 75 16.80 10.43 -8.97
N GLY A 76 17.92 11.16 -9.02
CA GLY A 76 18.33 11.96 -10.17
C GLY A 76 18.55 11.12 -11.43
N VAL A 77 19.25 9.99 -11.31
CA VAL A 77 19.44 9.03 -12.40
C VAL A 77 18.09 8.48 -12.89
N ALA A 78 17.21 8.07 -11.97
CA ALA A 78 15.87 7.58 -12.31
C ALA A 78 15.04 8.63 -13.05
N ARG A 79 15.04 9.90 -12.60
CA ARG A 79 14.35 11.00 -13.29
C ARG A 79 14.91 11.26 -14.68
N LYS A 80 16.24 11.19 -14.87
CA LYS A 80 16.88 11.32 -16.18
C LYS A 80 16.51 10.16 -17.10
N ALA A 81 16.49 8.93 -16.58
CA ALA A 81 16.06 7.75 -17.31
C ALA A 81 14.58 7.85 -17.73
N LEU A 82 13.70 8.31 -16.84
CA LEU A 82 12.28 8.50 -17.14
C LEU A 82 12.07 9.51 -18.27
N ARG A 83 12.78 10.64 -18.28
CA ARG A 83 12.73 11.62 -19.39
C ARG A 83 13.16 11.01 -20.72
N ARG A 84 14.09 10.05 -20.68
CA ARG A 84 14.56 9.29 -21.86
C ARG A 84 13.69 8.08 -22.19
N LYS A 85 12.55 7.91 -21.49
CA LYS A 85 11.65 6.75 -21.61
C LYS A 85 12.35 5.39 -21.36
N ALA A 86 13.46 5.40 -20.62
CA ALA A 86 14.27 4.22 -20.33
C ALA A 86 13.77 3.51 -19.05
N MET A 87 12.55 2.96 -19.09
CA MET A 87 11.90 2.34 -17.93
C MET A 87 12.72 1.24 -17.22
N PRO A 88 13.47 0.36 -17.92
CA PRO A 88 14.34 -0.60 -17.24
C PRO A 88 15.38 0.04 -16.33
N ALA A 89 15.93 1.21 -16.71
CA ALA A 89 16.87 1.94 -15.87
C ALA A 89 16.17 2.60 -14.68
N VAL A 90 14.95 3.14 -14.85
CA VAL A 90 14.14 3.66 -13.74
C VAL A 90 13.87 2.55 -12.70
N TRP A 91 13.42 1.39 -13.18
CA TRP A 91 13.17 0.22 -12.32
C TRP A 91 14.44 -0.25 -11.59
N SER A 92 15.58 -0.29 -12.28
CA SER A 92 16.86 -0.68 -11.66
C SER A 92 17.20 0.19 -10.46
N GLU A 93 17.06 1.52 -10.58
CA GLU A 93 17.31 2.46 -9.49
C GLU A 93 16.29 2.32 -8.35
N MET A 94 15.00 2.20 -8.65
CA MET A 94 13.97 2.03 -7.61
C MET A 94 14.11 0.70 -6.88
N ARG A 95 14.46 -0.37 -7.60
CA ARG A 95 14.77 -1.68 -7.00
C ARG A 95 15.99 -1.61 -6.08
N ALA A 96 17.03 -0.87 -6.46
CA ALA A 96 18.19 -0.66 -5.61
C ALA A 96 17.84 0.08 -4.31
N LEU A 97 17.03 1.15 -4.42
CA LEU A 97 16.52 1.85 -3.24
C LEU A 97 15.64 0.96 -2.36
N ARG A 98 14.73 0.17 -2.95
CA ARG A 98 13.86 -0.77 -2.21
C ARG A 98 14.66 -1.81 -1.42
N ARG A 99 15.77 -2.30 -1.97
CA ARG A 99 16.67 -3.21 -1.23
C ARG A 99 17.38 -2.52 -0.06
N ARG A 100 17.74 -1.25 -0.21
CA ARG A 100 18.41 -0.49 0.84
C ARG A 100 17.46 -0.02 1.95
N PHE A 101 16.20 0.22 1.60
CA PHE A 101 15.18 0.77 2.50
C PHE A 101 13.95 -0.15 2.54
N PRO A 102 14.10 -1.38 3.05
CA PRO A 102 13.01 -2.35 3.06
C PRO A 102 11.87 -1.90 3.98
N VAL A 103 10.64 -2.19 3.56
CA VAL A 103 9.45 -2.11 4.42
C VAL A 103 9.43 -3.35 5.29
N ASP A 104 9.31 -3.17 6.60
CA ASP A 104 9.16 -4.29 7.52
C ASP A 104 7.70 -4.74 7.54
N LEU A 105 7.44 -5.93 7.01
CA LEU A 105 6.11 -6.54 6.96
C LEU A 105 5.97 -7.70 7.95
N ARG A 106 6.97 -7.91 8.81
CA ARG A 106 6.93 -8.91 9.89
C ARG A 106 5.81 -8.51 10.86
N GLY A 107 4.80 -9.37 10.99
CA GLY A 107 3.60 -9.10 11.80
C GLY A 107 2.37 -8.68 10.99
N ILE A 108 2.50 -8.45 9.67
CA ILE A 108 1.37 -8.31 8.75
C ILE A 108 1.24 -9.58 7.89
N LEU A 109 2.38 -10.09 7.42
CA LEU A 109 2.47 -11.35 6.68
C LEU A 109 2.81 -12.54 7.61
N PRO A 110 2.44 -13.78 7.23
CA PRO A 110 1.65 -14.14 6.05
C PRO A 110 0.14 -13.86 6.20
N LEU A 111 -0.53 -13.85 5.05
CA LEU A 111 -1.99 -13.74 4.97
C LEU A 111 -2.65 -15.07 5.34
N HIS A 112 -3.74 -15.01 6.10
CA HIS A 112 -4.50 -16.14 6.60
C HIS A 112 -6.00 -15.84 6.49
N PRO A 113 -6.61 -16.09 5.31
CA PRO A 113 -7.98 -15.68 5.02
C PRO A 113 -9.03 -16.59 5.68
N GLN A 114 -9.12 -16.55 7.01
CA GLN A 114 -10.06 -17.38 7.79
C GLN A 114 -10.55 -16.66 9.07
N GLY A 115 -11.74 -17.05 9.53
CA GLY A 115 -12.26 -16.70 10.86
C GLY A 115 -12.47 -15.20 11.10
N TYR A 116 -12.00 -14.70 12.24
CA TYR A 116 -12.18 -13.30 12.66
C TYR A 116 -11.55 -12.30 11.68
N ARG A 117 -10.36 -12.61 11.13
CA ARG A 117 -9.63 -11.73 10.20
C ARG A 117 -10.44 -11.45 8.93
N TRP A 118 -11.13 -12.46 8.40
CA TRP A 118 -11.99 -12.29 7.23
C TRP A 118 -13.17 -11.35 7.52
N ARG A 119 -13.84 -11.49 8.67
CA ARG A 119 -14.98 -10.64 9.04
C ARG A 119 -14.56 -9.18 9.24
N GLU A 120 -13.42 -8.97 9.89
CA GLU A 120 -12.81 -7.65 10.07
C GLU A 120 -12.43 -7.03 8.72
N GLY A 121 -11.79 -7.80 7.84
CA GLY A 121 -11.45 -7.35 6.48
C GLY A 121 -12.67 -6.96 5.65
N ARG A 122 -13.73 -7.77 5.71
CA ARG A 122 -15.02 -7.45 5.07
C ARG A 122 -15.59 -6.15 5.61
N PHE A 123 -15.63 -5.99 6.94
CA PHE A 123 -16.13 -4.77 7.57
C PHE A 123 -15.35 -3.55 7.09
N LEU A 124 -14.02 -3.61 7.11
CA LEU A 124 -13.15 -2.53 6.64
C LEU A 124 -13.41 -2.19 5.17
N TYR A 125 -13.47 -3.21 4.29
CA TYR A 125 -13.75 -2.98 2.87
C TYR A 125 -15.11 -2.31 2.66
N THR A 126 -16.17 -2.84 3.28
CA THR A 126 -17.53 -2.31 3.11
C THR A 126 -17.64 -0.85 3.55
N HIS A 127 -16.99 -0.46 4.65
CA HIS A 127 -17.16 0.88 5.24
C HIS A 127 -16.14 1.90 4.76
N LEU A 128 -14.96 1.46 4.30
CA LEU A 128 -13.85 2.38 3.96
C LEU A 128 -13.47 2.37 2.49
N CYS A 129 -13.77 1.30 1.75
CA CYS A 129 -13.24 1.09 0.40
C CYS A 129 -14.33 0.98 -0.67
N ALA A 130 -15.44 0.30 -0.35
CA ALA A 130 -16.47 -0.08 -1.31
C ALA A 130 -17.10 1.12 -2.02
N THR A 131 -17.29 2.25 -1.33
CA THR A 131 -17.84 3.48 -1.90
C THR A 131 -17.14 3.92 -3.18
N CYS A 132 -15.81 3.77 -3.24
CA CYS A 132 -15.01 4.14 -4.40
C CYS A 132 -14.73 2.94 -5.31
N HIS A 133 -14.54 1.75 -4.74
CA HIS A 133 -13.95 0.62 -5.44
C HIS A 133 -14.92 -0.48 -5.88
N ALA A 134 -16.15 -0.54 -5.34
CA ALA A 134 -17.08 -1.64 -5.62
C ALA A 134 -17.62 -1.63 -7.06
N ALA A 135 -17.94 -0.43 -7.58
CA ALA A 135 -18.45 -0.25 -8.94
C ALA A 135 -17.34 -0.01 -9.99
N ALA A 136 -16.07 -0.20 -9.62
CA ALA A 136 -14.95 0.02 -10.52
C ALA A 136 -14.92 -1.04 -11.64
N GLY A 137 -15.21 -0.61 -12.87
CA GLY A 137 -15.12 -1.43 -14.08
C GLY A 137 -13.88 -1.13 -14.94
N PRO A 138 -13.72 -1.84 -16.07
CA PRO A 138 -12.70 -1.53 -17.06
C PRO A 138 -12.73 -0.06 -17.49
N GLY A 139 -11.59 0.62 -17.49
CA GLY A 139 -11.47 2.05 -17.84
C GLY A 139 -11.74 3.02 -16.69
N SER A 140 -12.24 2.55 -15.54
CA SER A 140 -12.37 3.38 -14.33
C SER A 140 -11.00 3.90 -13.87
N PRO A 141 -10.89 5.17 -13.45
CA PRO A 141 -9.67 5.69 -12.82
C PRO A 141 -9.38 5.03 -11.46
N ILE A 142 -10.41 4.44 -10.83
CA ILE A 142 -10.32 3.74 -9.56
C ILE A 142 -10.34 2.24 -9.86
N PRO A 143 -9.34 1.45 -9.44
CA PRO A 143 -9.31 0.02 -9.74
C PRO A 143 -10.30 -0.76 -8.88
N ASN A 144 -10.79 -1.89 -9.38
CA ASN A 144 -11.44 -2.88 -8.55
C ASN A 144 -10.38 -3.54 -7.64
N LEU A 145 -10.54 -3.43 -6.31
CA LEU A 145 -9.54 -3.91 -5.35
C LEU A 145 -9.42 -5.44 -5.32
N PHE A 146 -10.48 -6.19 -5.60
CA PHE A 146 -10.40 -7.65 -5.67
C PHE A 146 -9.60 -8.08 -6.90
N THR A 147 -9.88 -7.49 -8.06
CA THR A 147 -9.11 -7.75 -9.28
C THR A 147 -7.64 -7.39 -9.11
N LEU A 148 -7.35 -6.27 -8.43
CA LEU A 148 -5.99 -5.85 -8.12
C LEU A 148 -5.31 -6.85 -7.17
N ALA A 149 -5.97 -7.23 -6.07
CA ALA A 149 -5.41 -8.13 -5.08
C ALA A 149 -5.03 -9.52 -5.64
N HIS A 150 -5.78 -10.02 -6.63
CA HIS A 150 -5.48 -11.30 -7.29
C HIS A 150 -4.35 -11.23 -8.32
N ARG A 151 -3.96 -10.04 -8.75
CA ARG A 151 -2.83 -9.82 -9.68
C ARG A 151 -1.53 -9.53 -8.96
N GLU A 152 -1.62 -9.13 -7.70
CA GLU A 152 -0.50 -8.65 -6.91
C GLU A 152 0.12 -9.73 -6.02
N LYS A 153 1.42 -9.60 -5.77
CA LYS A 153 2.05 -10.40 -4.71
C LYS A 153 1.57 -9.88 -3.36
N PRO A 154 1.41 -10.75 -2.33
CA PRO A 154 0.93 -10.32 -1.02
C PRO A 154 1.71 -9.13 -0.43
N ALA A 155 3.04 -9.12 -0.56
CA ALA A 155 3.86 -8.02 -0.06
C ALA A 155 3.61 -6.69 -0.78
N ASP A 156 3.43 -6.72 -2.10
CA ASP A 156 3.19 -5.51 -2.89
C ASP A 156 1.76 -4.99 -2.64
N LEU A 157 0.76 -5.88 -2.50
CA LEU A 157 -0.61 -5.52 -2.06
C LEU A 157 -0.62 -4.82 -0.69
N ILE A 158 0.13 -5.34 0.29
CA ILE A 158 0.22 -4.73 1.62
C ILE A 158 0.85 -3.34 1.54
N VAL A 159 1.90 -3.15 0.74
CA VAL A 159 2.49 -1.84 0.50
C VAL A 159 1.48 -0.87 -0.12
N GLU A 160 0.68 -1.32 -1.08
CA GLU A 160 -0.37 -0.50 -1.69
C GLU A 160 -1.44 -0.08 -0.69
N ILE A 161 -1.91 -0.98 0.18
CA ILE A 161 -2.87 -0.65 1.24
C ILE A 161 -2.25 0.36 2.23
N LEU A 162 -1.00 0.11 2.65
CA LEU A 162 -0.30 0.98 3.59
C LEU A 162 -0.07 2.39 3.03
N ALA A 163 0.26 2.50 1.74
CA ALA A 163 0.53 3.77 1.08
C ALA A 163 -0.74 4.50 0.63
N GLY A 164 -1.80 3.76 0.28
CA GLY A 164 -3.04 4.27 -0.28
C GLY A 164 -4.05 4.77 0.76
N VAL A 165 -4.10 4.15 1.95
CA VAL A 165 -4.98 4.60 3.03
C VAL A 165 -4.26 5.64 3.88
N ARG A 166 -4.75 6.88 3.86
CA ARG A 166 -4.19 8.00 4.62
C ARG A 166 -5.18 8.50 5.65
N GLY A 167 -4.66 8.88 6.81
CA GLY A 167 -5.43 9.54 7.86
C GLY A 167 -5.69 11.01 7.52
N THR A 168 -6.23 11.73 8.49
CA THR A 168 -6.50 13.16 8.36
C THR A 168 -5.29 14.01 8.73
N ARG A 169 -5.36 15.32 8.45
CA ARG A 169 -4.34 16.29 8.91
C ARG A 169 -4.12 16.22 10.43
N ALA A 170 -5.17 15.95 11.21
CA ALA A 170 -5.11 15.87 12.67
C ALA A 170 -4.20 14.74 13.18
N VAL A 171 -4.01 13.68 12.38
CA VAL A 171 -3.09 12.56 12.67
C VAL A 171 -1.85 12.58 11.77
N GLY A 172 -1.52 13.74 11.20
CA GLY A 172 -0.37 13.89 10.32
C GLY A 172 -0.45 13.08 9.02
N TYR A 173 -1.67 12.71 8.60
CA TYR A 173 -1.96 11.83 7.47
C TYR A 173 -1.52 10.37 7.63
N ALA A 174 -1.16 9.96 8.85
CA ALA A 174 -0.77 8.58 9.15
C ALA A 174 -1.87 7.58 8.79
N ASN A 175 -1.48 6.39 8.33
CA ASN A 175 -2.45 5.34 8.01
C ASN A 175 -3.24 4.99 9.28
N PRO A 176 -4.58 5.12 9.27
CA PRO A 176 -5.41 4.85 10.45
C PRO A 176 -5.56 3.35 10.75
N LEU A 177 -5.17 2.48 9.81
CA LEU A 177 -5.27 1.03 9.97
C LEU A 177 -4.02 0.49 10.67
N SER A 178 -4.24 -0.30 11.72
CA SER A 178 -3.18 -1.11 12.33
C SER A 178 -2.69 -2.19 11.37
N GLY A 179 -1.48 -2.72 11.60
CA GLY A 179 -0.94 -3.83 10.81
C GLY A 179 -1.87 -5.05 10.77
N ARG A 180 -2.57 -5.34 11.88
CA ARG A 180 -3.61 -6.38 11.94
C ARG A 180 -4.77 -6.09 10.99
N GLN A 181 -5.31 -4.87 11.03
CA GLN A 181 -6.42 -4.46 10.15
C GLN A 181 -6.01 -4.45 8.68
N VAL A 182 -4.79 -4.04 8.36
CA VAL A 182 -4.23 -4.14 7.01
C VAL A 182 -4.15 -5.61 6.57
N ALA A 183 -3.70 -6.50 7.46
CA ALA A 183 -3.65 -7.94 7.18
C ALA A 183 -5.04 -8.54 6.97
N SER A 184 -6.01 -8.21 7.84
CA SER A 184 -7.42 -8.61 7.72
C SER A 184 -8.05 -8.11 6.41
N LEU A 185 -7.79 -6.86 6.02
CA LEU A 185 -8.27 -6.31 4.75
C LEU A 185 -7.67 -7.04 3.55
N ALA A 186 -6.35 -7.29 3.56
CA ALA A 186 -5.68 -8.02 2.50
C ALA A 186 -6.19 -9.47 2.39
N ASP A 187 -6.36 -10.17 3.52
CA ASP A 187 -6.96 -11.50 3.59
C ASP A 187 -8.32 -11.53 2.87
N TYR A 188 -9.18 -10.56 3.17
CA TYR A 188 -10.50 -10.46 2.57
C TYR A 188 -10.42 -10.19 1.05
N LEU A 189 -9.52 -9.32 0.60
CA LEU A 189 -9.35 -8.98 -0.81
C LEU A 189 -8.76 -10.12 -1.65
N THR A 190 -7.90 -10.95 -1.04
CA THR A 190 -7.26 -12.10 -1.70
C THR A 190 -8.04 -13.42 -1.54
N ALA A 191 -9.17 -13.40 -0.84
CA ALA A 191 -9.97 -14.60 -0.65
C ALA A 191 -10.46 -15.13 -2.03
N PRO A 192 -10.25 -16.42 -2.36
CA PRO A 192 -10.51 -16.99 -3.70
C PRO A 192 -11.93 -16.80 -4.23
N THR A 193 -12.89 -16.55 -3.35
CA THR A 193 -14.26 -16.08 -3.60
C THR A 193 -14.92 -16.01 -2.22
N ALA A 194 -16.02 -15.27 -2.10
CA ALA A 194 -16.81 -15.15 -0.88
C ALA A 194 -16.83 -16.46 -0.08
N MET A 195 -16.42 -16.44 1.20
CA MET A 195 -16.90 -17.47 2.12
C MET A 195 -18.42 -17.54 1.92
N PRO A 196 -18.99 -18.69 1.54
CA PRO A 196 -20.43 -18.79 1.40
C PRO A 196 -21.05 -18.36 2.72
N ALA A 197 -22.15 -17.62 2.64
CA ALA A 197 -22.97 -17.24 3.78
C ALA A 197 -23.61 -18.44 4.53
N ALA A 198 -23.09 -19.66 4.34
CA ALA A 198 -23.62 -20.91 4.86
C ALA A 198 -22.63 -21.54 5.86
N SER A 199 -22.58 -20.97 7.06
CA SER A 199 -22.29 -21.72 8.30
C SER A 199 -22.98 -21.08 9.51
N ARG A 200 -24.12 -20.42 9.26
CA ARG A 200 -25.18 -20.27 10.27
C ARG A 200 -26.36 -21.06 9.73
N GLY A 201 -26.48 -22.31 10.15
CA GLY A 201 -27.76 -23.00 10.02
C GLY A 201 -28.77 -22.32 10.96
N PRO A 202 -29.97 -21.96 10.48
CA PRO A 202 -31.14 -21.86 11.32
C PRO A 202 -31.92 -23.17 11.12
N GLU A 203 -31.42 -24.27 11.67
CA GLU A 203 -32.20 -25.51 11.76
C GLU A 203 -32.19 -25.96 13.21
N GLY A 204 -33.28 -25.58 13.89
CA GLY A 204 -33.47 -25.77 15.33
C GLY A 204 -34.66 -24.99 15.90
N ALA A 205 -35.57 -24.48 15.07
CA ALA A 205 -36.82 -23.88 15.53
C ALA A 205 -37.90 -24.03 14.45
N ALA A 206 -38.51 -25.23 14.37
CA ALA A 206 -39.93 -25.45 14.06
C ALA A 206 -40.18 -26.92 13.68
N ALA A 207 -40.35 -27.79 14.68
CA ALA A 207 -41.22 -28.97 14.59
C ALA A 207 -41.51 -29.45 16.02
N GLY A 208 -42.74 -29.25 16.50
CA GLY A 208 -43.22 -29.81 17.76
C GLY A 208 -44.14 -28.89 18.55
N HIS A 209 -45.39 -28.74 18.08
CA HIS A 209 -46.62 -29.14 18.78
C HIS A 209 -47.84 -28.63 18.01
#